data_AF-A0A2T4CTN1-F1
#
_entry.id   AF-A0A2T4CTN1-F1
#
_cell.length_a   1.000
_cell.length_b   1.000
_cell.length_c   1.000
_cell.angle_alpha   90.00
_cell.angle_beta   90.00
_cell.angle_gamma   90.00
#
_symmetry.space_group_name_H-M   'P 1'
#
loop_
_entity.id
_entity.type
_entity.pdbx_description
1 polymer ?
#
loop_
_entity_poly.entity_id
_entity_poly.type
_entity_poly.pdbx_seq_one_letter_code
_entity_poly.pdbx_strand_id
1 'polypeptide(L)'
;MQQQNKTFQLPIRTAVVAGLMLSSLLVAVVIIALQYYFNKNLAEKTLHSRYQQTKASVNEYLESIDNRATNEINELKQLPRLLENPQINGEVGQLLVAVMQRNPLFQSVYLGQQNGEVEQLINLQATPALRQHLRAEEADRWLLIKIFNEDGQQHRRLEYYDRNFTLRHAWQHQSDFDITTHSWFSEATVDEVSKTQSYLLAEMHSPAQTYSVKLPDSDAVLSITVELTGLSTLL
;
A
#
# COMPACT_ATOMS: atom_id res chain seq x y z
N MET A 1 -34.05 -43.90 73.67
CA MET A 1 -34.25 -44.18 72.24
C MET A 1 -35.70 -43.89 71.89
N GLN A 2 -35.95 -42.93 71.00
CA GLN A 2 -37.03 -42.92 70.01
C GLN A 2 -36.86 -41.63 69.17
N GLN A 3 -36.22 -41.77 68.01
CA GLN A 3 -36.16 -40.72 66.99
C GLN A 3 -37.49 -40.73 66.24
N GLN A 4 -38.36 -39.76 66.53
CA GLN A 4 -39.54 -39.49 65.72
C GLN A 4 -39.12 -38.61 64.52
N ASN A 5 -39.21 -39.19 63.33
CA ASN A 5 -39.04 -38.51 62.05
C ASN A 5 -39.95 -37.28 61.97
N LYS A 6 -39.33 -36.08 61.90
CA LYS A 6 -40.05 -34.86 61.51
C LYS A 6 -40.43 -34.98 60.04
N THR A 7 -41.70 -35.24 59.77
CA THR A 7 -42.27 -35.15 58.42
C THR A 7 -42.38 -33.67 58.05
N PHE A 8 -41.65 -33.27 57.01
CA PHE A 8 -41.57 -31.89 56.55
C PHE A 8 -42.89 -31.50 55.86
N GLN A 9 -43.83 -30.92 56.59
CA GLN A 9 -45.09 -30.42 56.02
C GLN A 9 -44.88 -28.98 55.53
N LEU A 10 -44.67 -28.82 54.22
CA LEU A 10 -44.56 -27.51 53.58
C LEU A 10 -45.96 -26.86 53.48
N PRO A 11 -46.17 -25.63 54.00
CA PRO A 11 -47.41 -24.91 53.75
C PRO A 11 -47.63 -24.70 52.26
N ILE A 12 -48.87 -24.84 51.78
CA ILE A 12 -49.24 -24.79 50.35
C ILE A 12 -48.66 -23.56 49.64
N ARG A 13 -48.66 -22.40 50.31
CA ARG A 13 -48.09 -21.14 49.79
C ARG A 13 -46.59 -21.24 49.48
N THR A 14 -45.79 -21.88 50.33
CA THR A 14 -44.35 -22.10 50.08
C THR A 14 -44.09 -23.13 48.99
N ALA A 15 -44.92 -24.16 48.87
CA ALA A 15 -44.79 -25.16 47.80
C ALA A 15 -45.04 -24.54 46.41
N VAL A 16 -46.05 -23.67 46.28
CA VAL A 16 -46.37 -22.97 45.02
C VAL A 16 -45.25 -21.99 44.61
N VAL A 17 -44.75 -21.18 45.55
CA VAL A 17 -43.65 -20.23 45.27
C VAL A 17 -42.36 -20.97 44.93
N ALA A 18 -42.03 -22.05 45.65
CA ALA A 18 -40.86 -22.87 45.34
C ALA A 18 -40.97 -23.53 43.96
N GLY A 19 -42.15 -24.03 43.59
CA GLY A 19 -42.40 -24.59 42.24
C GLY A 19 -42.21 -23.56 41.14
N LEU A 20 -42.73 -22.34 41.31
CA LEU A 20 -42.56 -21.23 40.36
C LEU A 20 -41.10 -20.76 40.24
N MET A 21 -40.37 -20.70 41.35
CA MET A 21 -38.94 -20.38 41.32
C MET A 21 -38.15 -21.47 40.57
N LEU A 22 -38.46 -22.75 40.83
CA LEU A 22 -37.80 -23.87 40.18
C LEU A 22 -38.06 -23.89 38.67
N SER A 23 -39.31 -23.65 38.24
CA SER A 23 -39.64 -23.57 36.82
C SER A 23 -38.96 -22.38 36.14
N SER A 24 -38.92 -21.23 36.79
CA SER A 24 -38.24 -20.03 36.27
C SER A 24 -36.74 -20.26 36.14
N LEU A 25 -36.12 -20.95 37.11
CA LEU A 25 -34.71 -21.31 37.07
C LEU A 25 -34.40 -22.27 35.92
N LEU A 26 -35.23 -23.29 35.71
CA LEU A 26 -35.10 -24.21 34.58
C LEU A 26 -35.18 -23.48 33.24
N VAL A 27 -36.18 -22.62 33.08
CA VAL A 27 -36.33 -21.79 31.88
C VAL A 27 -35.12 -20.89 31.68
N ALA A 28 -34.62 -20.25 32.74
CA ALA A 28 -33.43 -19.41 32.66
C ALA A 28 -32.19 -20.20 32.21
N VAL A 29 -31.96 -21.40 32.75
CA VAL A 29 -30.83 -22.27 32.35
C VAL A 29 -30.93 -22.65 30.87
N VAL A 30 -32.13 -23.06 30.42
CA VAL A 30 -32.35 -23.41 29.01
C VAL A 30 -32.11 -22.21 28.11
N ILE A 31 -32.62 -21.03 28.47
CA ILE A 31 -32.42 -19.78 27.71
C ILE A 31 -30.93 -19.42 27.64
N ILE A 32 -30.22 -19.44 28.77
CA ILE A 32 -28.78 -19.11 28.82
C ILE A 32 -27.97 -20.08 27.97
N ALA A 33 -28.24 -21.38 28.06
CA ALA A 33 -27.55 -22.39 27.26
C ALA A 33 -27.79 -22.20 25.76
N LEU A 34 -29.05 -21.93 25.38
CA LEU A 34 -29.42 -21.68 23.99
C LEU A 34 -28.79 -20.39 23.46
N GLN A 35 -28.81 -19.32 24.25
CA GLN A 35 -28.20 -18.05 23.91
C GLN A 35 -26.68 -18.15 23.79
N TYR A 36 -26.03 -18.90 24.67
CA TYR A 36 -24.60 -19.19 24.58
C TYR A 36 -24.27 -19.94 23.29
N TYR A 37 -25.01 -21.00 22.96
CA TYR A 37 -24.81 -21.77 21.74
C TYR A 37 -25.01 -20.92 20.48
N PHE A 38 -26.08 -20.12 20.41
CA PHE A 38 -26.33 -19.23 19.28
C PHE A 38 -25.28 -18.13 19.16
N ASN A 39 -24.90 -17.47 20.27
CA ASN A 39 -23.89 -16.42 20.25
C ASN A 39 -22.53 -16.94 19.82
N LYS A 40 -22.13 -18.14 20.28
CA LYS A 40 -20.88 -18.77 19.87
C LYS A 40 -20.87 -19.07 18.36
N ASN A 41 -21.92 -19.72 17.86
CA ASN A 41 -22.02 -20.07 16.45
C ASN A 41 -22.12 -18.84 15.55
N LEU A 42 -22.84 -17.81 16.00
CA LEU A 42 -22.96 -16.55 15.27
C LEU A 42 -21.63 -15.81 15.25
N ALA A 43 -20.91 -15.76 16.38
CA ALA A 43 -19.59 -15.16 16.45
C ALA A 43 -18.60 -15.88 15.52
N GLU A 44 -18.54 -17.21 15.56
CA GLU A 44 -17.65 -18.00 14.69
C GLU A 44 -17.96 -17.79 13.20
N LYS A 45 -19.24 -17.87 12.80
CA LYS A 45 -19.64 -17.60 11.41
C LYS A 45 -19.34 -16.18 10.98
N THR A 46 -19.59 -15.19 11.85
CA THR A 46 -19.33 -13.78 11.56
C THR A 46 -17.83 -13.52 11.43
N LEU A 47 -17.01 -14.11 12.30
CA LEU A 47 -15.56 -14.01 12.24
C LEU A 47 -15.02 -14.61 10.94
N HIS A 48 -15.45 -15.82 10.58
CA HIS A 48 -15.04 -16.45 9.32
C HIS A 48 -15.50 -15.65 8.10
N SER A 49 -16.75 -15.20 8.06
CA SER A 49 -17.27 -14.41 6.94
C SER A 49 -16.54 -13.08 6.80
N ARG A 50 -16.33 -12.35 7.91
CA ARG A 50 -15.58 -11.08 7.88
C ARG A 50 -14.15 -11.29 7.44
N TYR A 51 -13.48 -12.32 7.94
CA TYR A 51 -12.12 -12.65 7.54
C TYR A 51 -12.00 -12.93 6.03
N GLN A 52 -12.91 -13.74 5.49
CA GLN A 52 -12.90 -14.03 4.04
C GLN A 52 -13.24 -12.79 3.21
N GLN A 53 -14.17 -11.96 3.68
CA GLN A 53 -14.50 -10.70 3.02
C GLN A 53 -13.31 -9.74 3.02
N THR A 54 -12.65 -9.55 4.17
CA THR A 54 -11.43 -8.73 4.27
C THR A 54 -10.35 -9.24 3.33
N LYS A 55 -10.11 -10.56 3.28
CA LYS A 55 -9.16 -11.16 2.35
C LYS A 55 -9.50 -10.87 0.88
N ALA A 56 -10.77 -11.05 0.51
CA ALA A 56 -11.24 -10.77 -0.85
C ALA A 56 -11.01 -9.29 -1.19
N SER A 57 -11.40 -8.37 -0.30
CA SER A 57 -11.21 -6.93 -0.52
C SER A 57 -9.74 -6.53 -0.60
N VAL A 58 -8.85 -7.13 0.19
CA VAL A 58 -7.39 -6.90 0.09
C VAL A 58 -6.86 -7.40 -1.26
N ASN A 59 -7.25 -8.59 -1.70
CA ASN A 59 -6.82 -9.13 -2.99
C ASN A 59 -7.34 -8.28 -4.16
N GLU A 60 -8.62 -7.92 -4.16
CA GLU A 60 -9.22 -7.03 -5.18
C GLU A 60 -8.49 -5.68 -5.23
N TYR A 61 -8.15 -5.12 -4.07
CA TYR A 61 -7.37 -3.88 -3.98
C TYR A 61 -5.98 -4.04 -4.61
N LEU A 62 -5.24 -5.09 -4.25
CA LEU A 62 -3.91 -5.36 -4.80
C LEU A 62 -3.95 -5.65 -6.31
N GLU A 63 -4.90 -6.45 -6.78
CA GLU A 63 -5.12 -6.71 -8.21
C GLU A 63 -5.44 -5.42 -8.96
N SER A 64 -6.24 -4.53 -8.38
CA SER A 64 -6.56 -3.24 -9.01
C SER A 64 -5.33 -2.35 -9.18
N ILE A 65 -4.40 -2.40 -8.23
CA ILE A 65 -3.12 -1.68 -8.30
C ILE A 65 -2.20 -2.32 -9.33
N ASP A 66 -2.02 -3.64 -9.26
CA ASP A 66 -1.19 -4.43 -10.20
C ASP A 66 -1.62 -4.15 -11.64
N ASN A 67 -2.93 -4.23 -11.93
CA ASN A 67 -3.48 -3.99 -13.25
C ASN A 67 -3.24 -2.54 -13.71
N ARG A 68 -3.45 -1.56 -12.82
CA ARG A 68 -3.28 -0.15 -13.15
C ARG A 68 -1.81 0.18 -13.44
N ALA A 69 -0.89 -0.23 -12.59
CA ALA A 69 0.54 0.00 -12.79
C ALA A 69 1.06 -0.71 -14.05
N THR A 70 0.65 -1.97 -14.26
CA THR A 70 1.05 -2.75 -15.43
C THR A 70 0.54 -2.15 -16.73
N ASN A 71 -0.72 -1.70 -16.78
CA ASN A 71 -1.28 -1.05 -17.96
C ASN A 71 -0.56 0.25 -18.28
N GLU A 72 -0.32 1.09 -17.28
CA GLU A 72 0.38 2.36 -17.43
C GLU A 72 1.82 2.18 -17.92
N ILE A 73 2.56 1.22 -17.36
CA ILE A 73 3.90 0.88 -17.84
C ILE A 73 3.86 0.35 -19.28
N ASN A 74 2.89 -0.49 -19.62
CA ASN A 74 2.75 -1.03 -20.98
C ASN A 74 2.37 0.04 -22.00
N GLU A 75 1.63 1.08 -21.62
CA GLU A 75 1.38 2.24 -22.47
C GLU A 75 2.65 3.09 -22.60
N LEU A 76 3.33 3.38 -21.50
CA LEU A 76 4.54 4.20 -21.50
C LEU A 76 5.70 3.55 -22.27
N LYS A 77 5.88 2.22 -22.18
CA LYS A 77 6.95 1.50 -22.89
C LYS A 77 6.83 1.57 -24.42
N GLN A 78 5.65 1.90 -24.94
CA GLN A 78 5.40 2.01 -26.38
C GLN A 78 5.63 3.42 -26.92
N LEU A 79 5.99 4.39 -26.07
CA LEU A 79 6.19 5.77 -26.48
C LEU A 79 7.52 5.94 -27.21
N PRO A 80 7.51 6.35 -28.50
CA PRO A 80 8.74 6.45 -29.29
C PRO A 80 9.80 7.34 -28.65
N ARG A 81 9.39 8.46 -28.02
CA ARG A 81 10.31 9.38 -27.37
C ARG A 81 11.05 8.75 -26.18
N LEU A 82 10.42 7.85 -25.43
CA LEU A 82 11.07 7.13 -24.33
C LEU A 82 12.04 6.06 -24.85
N LEU A 83 11.77 5.49 -26.03
CA LEU A 83 12.64 4.51 -26.68
C LEU A 83 13.87 5.17 -27.32
N GLU A 84 13.69 6.32 -27.98
CA GLU A 84 14.75 7.06 -28.67
C GLU A 84 15.70 7.78 -27.70
N ASN A 85 15.15 8.43 -26.67
CA ASN A 85 15.92 9.11 -25.64
C ASN A 85 15.25 8.89 -24.28
N PRO A 86 15.67 7.86 -23.52
CA PRO A 86 15.11 7.55 -22.21
C PRO A 86 15.57 8.59 -21.17
N GLN A 87 14.95 9.77 -21.25
CA GLN A 87 15.13 10.88 -20.33
C GLN A 87 13.80 11.62 -20.05
N ILE A 88 13.59 11.99 -18.80
CA ILE A 88 12.54 12.86 -18.27
C ILE A 88 12.89 14.33 -18.59
N ASN A 89 12.68 14.68 -19.86
CA ASN A 89 12.84 16.05 -20.38
C ASN A 89 11.48 16.67 -20.72
N GLY A 90 11.47 17.93 -21.20
CA GLY A 90 10.28 18.79 -21.32
C GLY A 90 8.94 18.11 -21.69
N GLU A 91 8.88 17.33 -22.77
CA GLU A 91 7.64 16.64 -23.18
C GLU A 91 7.37 15.35 -22.39
N VAL A 92 8.40 14.51 -22.22
CA VAL A 92 8.28 13.24 -21.46
C VAL A 92 7.91 13.52 -20.00
N GLY A 93 8.54 14.50 -19.37
CA GLY A 93 8.25 14.92 -18.00
C GLY A 93 6.83 15.42 -17.84
N GLN A 94 6.30 16.23 -18.76
CA GLN A 94 4.89 16.65 -18.74
C GLN A 94 3.93 15.47 -18.88
N LEU A 95 4.26 14.51 -19.74
CA LEU A 95 3.47 13.30 -19.90
C LEU A 95 3.46 12.44 -18.62
N LEU A 96 4.64 12.22 -18.01
CA LEU A 96 4.75 11.49 -16.75
C LEU A 96 4.03 12.21 -15.61
N VAL A 97 4.10 13.54 -15.54
CA VAL A 97 3.29 14.35 -14.61
C VAL A 97 1.81 14.08 -14.82
N ALA A 98 1.31 14.09 -16.06
CA ALA A 98 -0.09 13.82 -16.35
C ALA A 98 -0.50 12.39 -15.94
N VAL A 99 0.39 11.40 -16.15
CA VAL A 99 0.21 10.00 -15.69
C VAL A 99 0.09 9.93 -14.17
N MET A 100 0.98 10.61 -13.45
CA MET A 100 0.97 10.62 -11.98
C MET A 100 -0.19 11.43 -11.40
N GLN A 101 -0.69 12.45 -12.10
CA GLN A 101 -1.87 13.22 -11.69
C GLN A 101 -3.16 12.41 -11.80
N ARG A 102 -3.31 11.60 -12.87
CA ARG A 102 -4.47 10.71 -13.02
C ARG A 102 -4.41 9.49 -12.10
N ASN A 103 -3.23 9.14 -11.61
CA ASN A 103 -2.99 7.99 -10.72
C ASN A 103 -2.41 8.44 -9.36
N PRO A 104 -3.23 8.90 -8.40
CA PRO A 104 -2.74 9.46 -7.13
C PRO A 104 -1.91 8.51 -6.26
N LEU A 105 -2.02 7.20 -6.48
CA LEU A 105 -1.22 6.18 -5.78
C LEU A 105 0.22 6.09 -6.30
N PHE A 106 0.50 6.64 -7.49
CA PHE A 106 1.85 6.64 -8.07
C PHE A 106 2.68 7.71 -7.39
N GLN A 107 3.62 7.24 -6.58
CA GLN A 107 4.47 8.09 -5.76
C GLN A 107 5.67 8.61 -6.58
N SER A 108 6.28 7.73 -7.38
CA SER A 108 7.36 8.11 -8.28
C SER A 108 7.42 7.27 -9.53
N VAL A 109 8.08 7.82 -10.55
CA VAL A 109 8.48 7.16 -11.78
C VAL A 109 9.99 7.25 -11.88
N TYR A 110 10.66 6.13 -12.20
CA TYR A 110 12.09 6.11 -12.45
C TYR A 110 12.38 5.75 -13.89
N LEU A 111 13.49 6.28 -14.39
CA LEU A 111 14.13 5.89 -15.62
C LEU A 111 15.61 5.66 -15.31
N GLY A 112 16.01 4.39 -15.33
CA GLY A 112 17.37 3.96 -15.05
C GLY A 112 18.09 3.53 -16.30
N GLN A 113 19.36 3.86 -16.45
CA GLN A 113 20.17 3.45 -17.59
C GLN A 113 21.35 2.57 -17.14
N GLN A 114 21.84 1.69 -18.02
CA GLN A 114 22.98 0.80 -17.71
C GLN A 114 24.29 1.53 -17.40
N ASN A 115 24.46 2.76 -17.87
CA ASN A 115 25.61 3.61 -17.55
C ASN A 115 25.58 4.15 -16.10
N GLY A 116 24.56 3.80 -15.31
CA GLY A 116 24.38 4.25 -13.93
C GLY A 116 23.60 5.56 -13.80
N GLU A 117 23.14 6.15 -14.91
CA GLU A 117 22.30 7.34 -14.87
C GLU A 117 20.87 7.00 -14.44
N VAL A 118 20.28 7.87 -13.63
CA VAL A 118 18.93 7.70 -13.10
C VAL A 118 18.20 9.02 -13.12
N GLU A 119 16.95 8.97 -13.54
CA GLU A 119 16.02 10.07 -13.35
C GLU A 119 14.79 9.57 -12.60
N GLN A 120 14.48 10.23 -11.48
CA GLN A 120 13.34 9.89 -10.63
C GLN A 120 12.43 11.10 -10.50
N LEU A 121 11.21 10.99 -11.01
CA LEU A 121 10.16 11.97 -10.82
C LEU A 121 9.30 11.58 -9.61
N ILE A 122 9.19 12.46 -8.62
CA ILE A 122 8.46 12.25 -7.37
C ILE A 122 7.27 13.22 -7.28
N ASN A 123 6.12 12.68 -6.87
CA ASN A 123 4.93 13.42 -6.52
C ASN A 123 4.99 13.88 -5.05
N LEU A 124 5.46 15.11 -4.81
CA LEU A 124 5.63 15.66 -3.47
C LEU A 124 4.32 15.87 -2.67
N GLN A 125 3.16 15.81 -3.33
CA GLN A 125 1.86 15.90 -2.65
C GLN A 125 1.35 14.54 -2.19
N ALA A 126 1.64 13.47 -2.97
CA ALA A 126 1.35 12.11 -2.55
C ALA A 126 2.17 11.71 -1.32
N THR A 127 3.31 12.36 -1.08
CA THR A 127 4.19 12.04 0.04
C THR A 127 4.55 13.26 0.92
N PRO A 128 3.64 13.73 1.78
CA PRO A 128 3.89 14.87 2.67
C PRO A 128 5.11 14.68 3.59
N ALA A 129 5.36 13.45 4.06
CA ALA A 129 6.47 13.13 4.95
C ALA A 129 7.86 13.37 4.31
N LEU A 130 7.97 13.20 2.98
CA LEU A 130 9.22 13.43 2.26
C LEU A 130 9.53 14.92 2.08
N ARG A 131 8.52 15.81 2.12
CA ARG A 131 8.72 17.23 1.86
C ARG A 131 9.71 17.87 2.84
N GLN A 132 9.64 17.51 4.12
CA GLN A 132 10.55 18.04 5.15
C GLN A 132 11.99 17.53 4.97
N HIS A 133 12.15 16.23 4.72
CA HIS A 133 13.46 15.61 4.49
C HIS A 133 14.14 16.15 3.23
N LEU A 134 13.34 16.46 2.20
CA LEU A 134 13.78 16.98 0.93
C LEU A 134 13.77 18.51 0.87
N ARG A 135 13.53 19.21 1.99
CA ARG A 135 13.50 20.69 2.10
C ARG A 135 12.62 21.38 1.04
N ALA A 136 11.56 20.71 0.60
CA ALA A 136 10.64 21.24 -0.41
C ALA A 136 9.80 22.39 0.16
N GLU A 137 9.72 23.50 -0.58
CA GLU A 137 8.85 24.63 -0.28
C GLU A 137 7.39 24.31 -0.59
N GLU A 138 6.44 24.99 0.07
CA GLU A 138 4.99 24.76 -0.11
C GLU A 138 4.52 24.76 -1.57
N ALA A 139 5.13 25.60 -2.41
CA ALA A 139 4.76 25.73 -3.82
C ALA A 139 5.45 24.70 -4.74
N ASP A 140 6.37 23.88 -4.22
CA ASP A 140 6.94 22.74 -4.94
C ASP A 140 5.94 21.59 -4.98
N ARG A 141 5.62 21.14 -6.20
CA ARG A 141 4.67 20.06 -6.48
C ARG A 141 5.35 18.78 -6.94
N TRP A 142 6.47 18.91 -7.64
CA TRP A 142 7.24 17.78 -8.18
C TRP A 142 8.71 17.95 -7.84
N LEU A 143 9.39 16.82 -7.68
CA LEU A 143 10.84 16.75 -7.55
C LEU A 143 11.36 15.79 -8.62
N LEU A 144 12.30 16.24 -9.43
CA LEU A 144 13.06 15.40 -10.34
C LEU A 144 14.48 15.23 -9.78
N ILE A 145 14.84 14.01 -9.42
CA ILE A 145 16.19 13.67 -9.00
C ILE A 145 16.90 13.11 -10.23
N LYS A 146 18.06 13.66 -10.56
CA LYS A 146 18.93 13.18 -11.63
C LYS A 146 20.25 12.72 -11.05
N ILE A 147 20.67 11.52 -11.42
CA ILE A 147 21.98 10.95 -11.11
C ILE A 147 22.69 10.81 -12.44
N PHE A 148 23.82 11.48 -12.58
CA PHE A 148 24.59 11.52 -13.82
C PHE A 148 26.09 11.58 -13.53
N ASN A 149 26.90 11.25 -14.53
CA ASN A 149 28.36 11.30 -14.42
C ASN A 149 28.90 12.50 -15.21
N GLU A 150 29.69 13.35 -14.56
CA GLU A 150 30.35 14.51 -15.16
C GLU A 150 31.82 14.52 -14.70
N ASP A 151 32.77 14.67 -15.63
CA ASP A 151 34.22 14.67 -15.33
C ASP A 151 34.74 13.48 -14.50
N GLY A 152 34.11 12.31 -14.66
CA GLY A 152 34.46 11.09 -13.91
C GLY A 152 33.96 11.07 -12.46
N GLN A 153 33.12 12.03 -12.06
CA GLN A 153 32.43 12.06 -10.78
C GLN A 153 30.92 11.88 -10.97
N GLN A 154 30.29 11.11 -10.09
CA GLN A 154 28.83 10.98 -10.09
C GLN A 154 28.22 12.13 -9.27
N HIS A 155 27.21 12.77 -9.85
CA HIS A 155 26.47 13.87 -9.26
C HIS A 155 25.01 13.49 -9.10
N ARG A 156 24.41 13.92 -7.99
CA ARG A 156 22.98 13.90 -7.75
C ARG A 156 22.46 15.33 -7.75
N ARG A 157 21.51 15.62 -8.64
CA ARG A 157 20.84 16.90 -8.78
C ARG A 157 19.36 16.76 -8.46
N LEU A 158 18.87 17.62 -7.59
CA LEU A 158 17.48 17.67 -7.15
C LEU A 158 16.86 18.92 -7.77
N GLU A 159 15.87 18.74 -8.64
CA GLU A 159 15.18 19.81 -9.35
C GLU A 159 13.73 19.91 -8.88
N TYR A 160 13.33 21.05 -8.34
CA TYR A 160 12.01 21.28 -7.75
C TYR A 160 11.14 22.05 -8.73
N TYR A 161 9.92 21.57 -8.96
CA TYR A 161 9.00 22.16 -9.94
C TYR A 161 7.65 22.50 -9.31
N ASP A 162 7.01 23.53 -9.85
CA ASP A 162 5.64 23.90 -9.49
C ASP A 162 4.58 22.97 -10.13
N ARG A 163 3.30 23.29 -9.94
CA ARG A 163 2.17 22.50 -10.49
C ARG A 163 2.14 22.42 -12.02
N ASN A 164 2.71 23.41 -12.70
CA ASN A 164 2.79 23.48 -14.17
C ASN A 164 4.09 22.87 -14.70
N PHE A 165 4.84 22.16 -13.85
CA PHE A 165 6.15 21.60 -14.17
C PHE A 165 7.17 22.68 -14.60
N THR A 166 7.08 23.87 -14.00
CA THR A 166 8.08 24.94 -14.17
C THR A 166 9.13 24.84 -13.08
N LEU A 167 10.41 24.84 -13.46
CA LEU A 167 11.54 24.73 -12.53
C LEU A 167 11.57 25.94 -11.59
N ARG A 168 11.63 25.68 -10.29
CA ARG A 168 11.69 26.70 -9.23
C ARG A 168 13.11 26.87 -8.72
N HIS A 169 13.72 25.78 -8.28
CA HIS A 169 15.10 25.76 -7.79
C HIS A 169 15.71 24.37 -7.96
N ALA A 170 17.04 24.31 -7.89
CA ALA A 170 17.77 23.06 -7.97
C ALA A 170 19.01 23.07 -7.09
N TRP A 171 19.38 21.90 -6.57
CA TRP A 171 20.61 21.69 -5.81
C TRP A 171 21.37 20.50 -6.38
N GLN A 172 22.70 20.53 -6.29
CA GLN A 172 23.55 19.45 -6.75
C GLN A 172 24.58 19.12 -5.68
N HIS A 173 24.84 17.83 -5.51
CA HIS A 173 25.90 17.32 -4.64
C HIS A 173 26.52 16.07 -5.27
N GLN A 174 27.67 15.64 -4.76
CA GLN A 174 28.28 14.37 -5.17
C GLN A 174 27.43 13.18 -4.71
N SER A 175 27.51 12.10 -5.47
CA SER A 175 26.72 10.88 -5.28
C SER A 175 27.60 9.65 -5.42
N ASP A 176 27.23 8.58 -4.74
CA ASP A 176 27.82 7.25 -4.77
C ASP A 176 26.73 6.17 -5.01
N PHE A 177 25.66 6.58 -5.69
CA PHE A 177 24.47 5.78 -5.93
C PHE A 177 24.77 4.64 -6.91
N ASP A 178 24.49 3.42 -6.48
CA ASP A 178 24.61 2.22 -7.32
C ASP A 178 23.22 1.66 -7.66
N ILE A 179 22.76 1.98 -8.88
CA ILE A 179 21.49 1.53 -9.42
C ILE A 179 21.35 0.00 -9.47
N THR A 180 22.46 -0.74 -9.63
CA THR A 180 22.44 -2.18 -9.86
C THR A 180 22.01 -2.96 -8.62
N THR A 181 22.14 -2.34 -7.44
CA THR A 181 21.71 -2.90 -6.16
C THR A 181 20.19 -2.85 -5.97
N HIS A 182 19.47 -2.10 -6.80
CA HIS A 182 18.03 -1.94 -6.67
C HIS A 182 17.26 -3.00 -7.48
N SER A 183 16.44 -3.81 -6.79
CA SER A 183 15.62 -4.87 -7.41
C SER A 183 14.78 -4.41 -8.59
N TRP A 184 14.21 -3.20 -8.54
CA TRP A 184 13.41 -2.68 -9.66
C TRP A 184 14.23 -2.54 -10.95
N PHE A 185 15.55 -2.34 -10.85
CA PHE A 185 16.44 -2.24 -11.99
C PHE A 185 16.99 -3.61 -12.40
N SER A 186 17.50 -4.38 -11.43
CA SER A 186 18.18 -5.66 -11.70
C SER A 186 17.22 -6.80 -12.09
N GLU A 187 15.96 -6.75 -11.65
CA GLU A 187 14.95 -7.78 -11.93
C GLU A 187 14.02 -7.41 -13.10
N ALA A 188 14.23 -6.25 -13.74
CA ALA A 188 13.39 -5.80 -14.86
C ALA A 188 13.60 -6.67 -16.12
N THR A 189 12.50 -7.03 -16.78
CA THR A 189 12.52 -7.77 -18.04
C THR A 189 11.94 -6.95 -19.19
N VAL A 190 12.23 -7.31 -20.45
CA VAL A 190 11.78 -6.57 -21.63
C VAL A 190 10.28 -6.78 -21.91
N ASP A 191 9.81 -8.01 -21.78
CA ASP A 191 8.47 -8.40 -22.23
C ASP A 191 7.40 -8.19 -21.16
N GLU A 192 7.73 -8.54 -19.91
CA GLU A 192 6.80 -8.56 -18.79
C GLU A 192 7.17 -7.50 -17.74
N VAL A 193 6.14 -6.90 -17.16
CA VAL A 193 6.30 -5.97 -16.04
C VAL A 193 6.66 -6.79 -14.79
N SER A 194 7.91 -6.65 -14.34
CA SER A 194 8.38 -7.20 -13.07
C SER A 194 7.81 -6.39 -11.91
N LYS A 195 7.59 -7.05 -10.77
CA LYS A 195 7.20 -6.37 -9.52
C LYS A 195 8.12 -6.78 -8.38
N THR A 196 8.59 -5.78 -7.63
CA THR A 196 9.37 -6.04 -6.42
C THR A 196 8.48 -6.68 -5.35
N GLN A 197 9.08 -7.39 -4.40
CA GLN A 197 8.40 -7.66 -3.13
C GLN A 197 8.08 -6.33 -2.44
N SER A 198 6.98 -6.28 -1.70
CA SER A 198 6.61 -5.08 -0.95
C SER A 198 7.70 -4.77 0.08
N TYR A 199 8.16 -3.53 0.10
CA TYR A 199 9.17 -3.06 1.04
C TYR A 199 8.70 -1.80 1.74
N LEU A 200 9.28 -1.53 2.92
CA LEU A 200 9.09 -0.26 3.60
C LEU A 200 10.03 0.76 2.97
N LEU A 201 9.49 1.84 2.41
CA LEU A 201 10.32 3.01 2.14
C LEU A 201 10.80 3.55 3.48
N ALA A 202 12.12 3.46 3.73
CA ALA A 202 12.72 3.83 5.01
C ALA A 202 12.35 5.25 5.47
N GLU A 203 12.11 6.17 4.52
CA GLU A 203 11.75 7.55 4.78
C GLU A 203 10.23 7.76 5.00
N MET A 204 9.38 6.83 4.54
CA MET A 204 7.92 6.97 4.53
C MET A 204 7.21 6.06 5.55
N HIS A 205 7.88 5.05 6.08
CA HIS A 205 7.30 4.04 6.98
C HIS A 205 6.01 3.39 6.42
N SER A 206 5.84 3.42 5.10
CA SER A 206 4.64 2.94 4.41
C SER A 206 5.03 1.84 3.43
N PRO A 207 4.22 0.76 3.33
CA PRO A 207 4.48 -0.31 2.38
C PRO A 207 4.33 0.24 0.96
N ALA A 208 5.33 -0.02 0.13
CA ALA A 208 5.32 0.34 -1.26
C ALA A 208 5.71 -0.85 -2.13
N GLN A 209 5.36 -0.75 -3.41
CA GLN A 209 5.69 -1.74 -4.40
C GLN A 209 6.11 -1.04 -5.69
N THR A 210 7.15 -1.56 -6.33
CA THR A 210 7.67 -1.00 -7.57
C THR A 210 7.46 -1.97 -8.70
N TYR A 211 6.91 -1.46 -9.81
CA TYR A 211 6.68 -2.17 -11.05
C TYR A 211 7.69 -1.69 -12.06
N SER A 212 8.38 -2.56 -12.78
CA SER A 212 9.44 -2.19 -13.70
C SER A 212 9.45 -3.00 -14.98
N VAL A 213 9.93 -2.38 -16.05
CA VAL A 213 10.12 -3.02 -17.35
C VAL A 213 11.38 -2.46 -17.99
N LYS A 214 12.13 -3.32 -18.68
CA LYS A 214 13.21 -2.89 -19.56
C LYS A 214 12.61 -2.41 -20.88
N LEU A 215 12.95 -1.20 -21.28
CA LEU A 215 12.46 -0.61 -22.52
C LEU A 215 13.05 -1.35 -23.74
N PRO A 216 12.24 -1.71 -24.75
CA PRO A 216 12.73 -2.32 -25.98
C PRO A 216 13.82 -1.49 -26.66
N ASP A 217 14.77 -2.14 -27.31
CA ASP A 217 15.84 -1.52 -28.10
C ASP A 217 16.70 -0.48 -27.35
N SER A 218 16.58 -0.43 -26.02
CA SER A 218 17.40 0.35 -25.12
C SER A 218 17.79 -0.50 -23.92
N ASP A 219 18.84 -0.07 -23.24
CA ASP A 219 19.26 -0.66 -21.98
C ASP A 219 18.65 0.06 -20.76
N ALA A 220 17.61 0.86 -21.00
CA ALA A 220 16.93 1.61 -19.95
C ALA A 220 15.80 0.80 -19.30
N VAL A 221 15.57 1.05 -18.02
CA VAL A 221 14.49 0.47 -17.22
C VAL A 221 13.56 1.59 -16.79
N LEU A 222 12.28 1.46 -17.16
CA LEU A 222 11.19 2.28 -16.67
C LEU A 222 10.58 1.61 -15.44
N SER A 223 10.32 2.37 -14.37
CA SER A 223 9.60 1.85 -13.22
C SER A 223 8.62 2.85 -12.61
N ILE A 224 7.58 2.34 -11.94
CA ILE A 224 6.59 3.11 -11.19
C ILE A 224 6.52 2.54 -9.78
N THR A 225 6.73 3.39 -8.77
CA THR A 225 6.55 3.04 -7.36
C THR A 225 5.16 3.47 -6.90
N VAL A 226 4.42 2.53 -6.33
CA VAL A 226 3.07 2.70 -5.80
C VAL A 226 3.10 2.54 -4.29
N GLU A 227 2.47 3.49 -3.59
CA GLU A 227 2.28 3.39 -2.14
C GLU A 227 0.98 2.62 -1.81
N LEU A 228 1.06 1.64 -0.90
CA LEU A 228 -0.06 0.76 -0.55
C LEU A 228 -0.89 1.30 0.63
N THR A 229 -1.14 2.61 0.67
CA THR A 229 -1.80 3.31 1.80
C THR A 229 -3.20 2.77 2.13
N GLY A 230 -3.95 2.31 1.13
CA GLY A 230 -5.30 1.77 1.30
C GLY A 230 -5.39 0.47 2.10
N LEU A 231 -4.29 -0.28 2.27
CA LEU A 231 -4.31 -1.54 3.03
C LEU A 231 -4.76 -1.34 4.48
N SER A 232 -4.34 -0.23 5.11
CA SER A 232 -4.71 0.09 6.50
C SER A 232 -6.21 0.28 6.71
N THR A 233 -6.96 0.66 5.67
CA THR A 233 -8.41 0.88 5.73
C THR A 233 -9.22 -0.39 5.52
N LEU A 234 -8.58 -1.45 5.00
CA LEU A 234 -9.22 -2.74 4.69
C LEU A 234 -9.04 -3.77 5.82
N LEU A 235 -8.04 -3.57 6.69
CA LEU A 235 -7.71 -4.40 7.85
C LEU A 235 -8.55 -4.02 9.09
#